data_AF-A0AAV2Q7R1-F1
#
_entry.id   AF-A0AAV2Q7R1-F1
#
_cell.length_a   1.000
_cell.length_b   1.000
_cell.length_c   1.000
_cell.angle_alpha   90.00
_cell.angle_beta   90.00
_cell.angle_gamma   90.00
#
_symmetry.space_group_name_H-M   'P 1'
#
loop_
_entity.id
_entity.type
_entity.pdbx_description
1 polymer ?
#
loop_
_entity_poly.entity_id
_entity_poly.type
_entity_poly.pdbx_seq_one_letter_code
_entity_poly.pdbx_strand_id
1 'polypeptide(L)'
;GVLEEAEFYNITELIRLVKERINQRDNRPPKAAKKHMYRVLQCHENELTQLVSTMSDGWKFEQLINIGSQYSYGSEDHSEFLCVVSREYSSSHQCADRTDHLDLHNSKDCRKLNFMYNLSGSP
;
A
#
# COMPACT_ATOMS: atom_id res chain seq x y z
N GLY A 1 -12.80 34.47 16.82
CA GLY A 1 -11.97 33.89 15.76
C GLY A 1 -12.28 34.58 14.44
N VAL A 2 -11.65 34.16 13.34
CA VAL A 2 -11.79 34.86 12.03
C VAL A 2 -13.24 34.91 11.55
N LEU A 3 -14.04 33.87 11.83
CA LEU A 3 -15.45 33.86 11.46
C LEU A 3 -16.26 34.86 12.29
N GLU A 4 -16.02 34.90 13.60
CA GLU A 4 -16.72 35.75 14.55
C GLU A 4 -16.42 37.24 14.29
N GLU A 5 -15.18 37.58 13.94
CA GLU A 5 -14.82 38.94 13.51
C GLU A 5 -15.52 39.31 12.19
N ALA A 6 -15.56 38.40 11.21
CA ALA A 6 -16.24 38.64 9.93
C ALA A 6 -17.74 38.85 10.09
N GLU A 7 -18.38 38.13 11.02
CA GLU A 7 -19.80 38.30 11.39
C GLU A 7 -20.04 39.62 12.14
N PHE A 8 -19.12 40.02 13.04
CA PHE A 8 -19.21 41.29 13.77
C PHE A 8 -19.17 42.52 12.84
N TYR A 9 -18.30 42.49 11.83
CA TYR A 9 -18.19 43.55 10.82
C TYR A 9 -19.15 43.39 9.63
N ASN A 10 -19.99 42.34 9.61
CA ASN A 10 -20.93 42.02 8.54
C ASN A 10 -20.29 41.97 7.13
N ILE A 11 -19.11 41.35 7.02
CA ILE A 11 -18.38 41.21 5.75
C ILE A 11 -18.84 39.93 5.05
N THR A 12 -19.93 40.01 4.28
CA THR A 12 -20.67 38.85 3.76
C THR A 12 -19.82 37.87 2.94
N GLU A 13 -18.98 38.35 2.03
CA GLU A 13 -18.10 37.49 1.22
C GLU A 13 -17.06 36.77 2.09
N LEU A 14 -16.52 37.43 3.11
CA LEU A 14 -15.55 36.83 4.02
C LEU A 14 -16.22 35.74 4.87
N ILE A 15 -17.43 35.99 5.39
CA ILE A 15 -18.22 34.99 6.11
C ILE A 15 -18.44 33.75 5.23
N ARG A 16 -18.84 33.94 3.96
CA ARG A 16 -19.05 32.85 3.00
C ARG A 16 -17.78 32.04 2.78
N LEU A 17 -16.66 32.70 2.48
CA LEU A 17 -15.37 32.05 2.23
C LEU A 17 -14.85 31.31 3.47
N VAL A 18 -15.00 31.89 4.66
CA VAL A 18 -14.54 31.27 5.92
C VAL A 18 -15.39 30.04 6.24
N LYS A 19 -16.72 30.11 6.11
CA LYS A 19 -17.61 28.95 6.28
C LYS A 19 -17.29 27.84 5.28
N GLU A 20 -17.05 28.20 4.03
CA GLU A 20 -16.63 27.26 2.97
C GLU A 20 -15.30 26.58 3.33
N ARG A 21 -14.30 27.34 3.80
CA ARG A 21 -12.99 26.78 4.20
C ARG A 21 -13.06 25.89 5.44
N ILE A 22 -13.88 26.26 6.42
CA ILE A 22 -14.13 25.43 7.61
C ILE A 22 -14.80 24.13 7.18
N ASN A 23 -15.84 24.20 6.36
CA ASN A 23 -16.53 23.03 5.83
C ASN A 23 -15.58 22.13 5.03
N GLN A 24 -14.74 22.70 4.15
CA GLN A 24 -13.74 21.95 3.40
C GLN A 24 -12.73 21.26 4.32
N ARG A 25 -12.31 21.90 5.42
CA ARG A 25 -11.37 21.31 6.38
C ARG A 25 -12.02 20.19 7.18
N ASP A 26 -13.23 20.42 7.68
CA ASP A 26 -13.91 19.52 8.60
C ASP A 26 -14.55 18.32 7.86
N ASN A 27 -14.93 18.51 6.59
CA ASN A 27 -15.36 17.43 5.68
C ASN A 27 -14.23 16.89 4.81
N ARG A 28 -13.00 17.40 4.91
CA ARG A 28 -11.85 16.73 4.28
C ARG A 28 -11.70 15.40 5.00
N PRO A 29 -11.81 14.26 4.30
CA PRO A 29 -11.54 12.98 4.94
C PRO A 29 -10.14 13.05 5.56
N PRO A 30 -9.97 12.64 6.84
CA PRO A 30 -8.68 12.68 7.51
C PRO A 30 -7.66 12.05 6.58
N LYS A 31 -6.58 12.80 6.26
CA LYS A 31 -5.59 12.50 5.20
C LYS A 31 -5.62 11.02 4.86
N ALA A 32 -6.37 10.70 3.79
CA ALA A 32 -6.51 9.39 3.17
C ALA A 32 -5.46 8.41 3.70
N ALA A 33 -5.83 7.62 4.71
CA ALA A 33 -4.89 6.70 5.33
C ALA A 33 -4.24 5.88 4.22
N LYS A 34 -2.91 5.93 4.13
CA LYS A 34 -2.16 5.14 3.16
C LYS A 34 -2.40 3.69 3.52
N LYS A 35 -3.11 2.96 2.67
CA LYS A 35 -3.31 1.51 2.86
C LYS A 35 -2.12 0.82 2.24
N HIS A 36 -1.54 -0.14 2.95
CA HIS A 36 -0.44 -0.94 2.42
C HIS A 36 -0.93 -2.37 2.23
N MET A 37 -0.73 -2.92 1.04
CA MET A 37 -0.92 -4.34 0.78
C MET A 37 0.44 -5.03 0.78
N TYR A 38 0.57 -6.09 1.55
CA TYR A 38 1.76 -6.91 1.62
C TYR A 38 1.50 -8.26 0.94
N ARG A 39 2.50 -8.77 0.25
CA ARG A 39 2.52 -10.13 -0.28
C ARG A 39 3.78 -10.84 0.18
N VAL A 40 3.65 -12.14 0.40
CA VAL A 40 4.78 -13.05 0.60
C VAL A 40 4.84 -13.97 -0.59
N LEU A 41 6.01 -14.03 -1.23
CA LEU A 41 6.30 -14.85 -2.39
C LEU A 41 7.35 -15.90 -1.99
N GLN A 42 7.01 -17.18 -2.11
CA GLN A 42 7.96 -18.28 -1.91
C GLN A 42 8.64 -18.62 -3.24
N CYS A 43 9.96 -18.79 -3.23
CA CYS A 43 10.75 -19.20 -4.39
C CYS A 43 12.03 -19.92 -3.98
N HIS A 44 12.61 -20.68 -4.92
CA HIS A 44 13.93 -21.26 -4.76
C HIS A 44 15.05 -20.24 -5.04
N GLU A 45 16.24 -20.49 -4.50
CA GLU A 45 17.44 -19.65 -4.67
C GLU A 45 17.76 -19.34 -6.14
N ASN A 46 17.70 -20.36 -7.00
CA ASN A 46 18.00 -20.25 -8.43
C ASN A 46 16.97 -19.43 -9.22
N GLU A 47 15.76 -19.26 -8.68
CA GLU A 47 14.67 -18.50 -9.31
C GLU A 47 14.54 -17.08 -8.74
N LEU A 48 15.18 -16.79 -7.61
CA LEU A 48 15.00 -15.53 -6.87
C LEU A 48 15.28 -14.30 -7.73
N THR A 49 16.42 -14.29 -8.43
CA THR A 49 16.81 -13.14 -9.26
C THR A 49 15.77 -12.89 -10.37
N GLN A 50 15.27 -13.95 -10.99
CA GLN A 50 14.26 -13.86 -12.04
C GLN A 50 12.92 -13.38 -11.47
N LEU A 51 12.51 -13.88 -10.30
CA LEU A 51 11.28 -13.47 -9.62
C LEU A 51 11.31 -11.97 -9.27
N VAL A 52 12.42 -11.49 -8.69
CA VAL A 52 12.56 -10.07 -8.35
C VAL A 52 12.63 -9.20 -9.60
N SER A 53 13.33 -9.64 -10.64
CA SER A 53 13.53 -8.86 -11.87
C SER A 53 12.26 -8.74 -12.72
N THR A 54 11.35 -9.71 -12.64
CA THR A 54 10.08 -9.72 -13.39
C THR A 54 8.89 -9.29 -12.54
N MET A 55 9.13 -8.87 -11.30
CA MET A 55 8.10 -8.35 -10.42
C MET A 55 7.46 -7.10 -11.05
N SER A 56 6.13 -7.05 -11.03
CA SER A 56 5.40 -5.94 -11.65
C SER A 56 5.73 -4.60 -11.01
N ASP A 57 5.70 -3.54 -11.81
CA ASP A 57 5.91 -2.17 -11.34
C ASP A 57 4.95 -1.80 -10.20
N GLY A 58 5.48 -1.07 -9.21
CA GLY A 58 4.73 -0.59 -8.04
C GLY A 58 4.73 -1.51 -6.83
N TRP A 59 5.37 -2.68 -6.91
CA TRP A 59 5.75 -3.46 -5.73
C TRP A 59 7.09 -2.98 -5.19
N LYS A 60 7.14 -2.69 -3.90
CA LYS A 60 8.36 -2.37 -3.16
C LYS A 60 8.84 -3.62 -2.44
N PHE A 61 10.11 -3.95 -2.63
CA PHE A 61 10.76 -4.99 -1.85
C PHE A 61 10.91 -4.56 -0.38
N GLU A 62 10.50 -5.41 0.57
CA GLU A 62 10.59 -5.13 2.00
C GLU A 62 11.60 -6.04 2.70
N GLN A 63 11.56 -7.35 2.43
CA GLN A 63 12.42 -8.31 3.12
C GLN A 63 12.60 -9.60 2.30
N LEU A 64 13.76 -10.24 2.45
CA LEU A 64 14.00 -11.61 1.99
C LEU A 64 14.39 -12.47 3.19
N ILE A 65 13.74 -13.62 3.34
CA ILE A 65 13.93 -14.54 4.47
C ILE A 65 14.36 -15.88 3.90
N ASN A 66 15.52 -16.39 4.32
CA ASN A 66 15.93 -17.76 4.03
C ASN A 66 15.20 -18.71 4.99
N ILE A 67 14.49 -19.69 4.44
CA ILE A 67 13.76 -20.72 5.21
C ILE A 67 14.31 -22.14 4.96
N GLY A 68 15.45 -22.27 4.28
CA GLY A 68 16.10 -23.55 4.05
C GLY A 68 16.44 -24.30 5.34
N SER A 69 16.32 -25.62 5.30
CA SER A 69 16.71 -26.51 6.40
C SER A 69 18.22 -26.49 6.61
N GLN A 70 18.68 -26.04 7.78
CA GLN A 70 20.10 -26.03 8.19
C GLN A 70 20.72 -27.44 8.37
N TYR A 71 20.00 -28.52 8.00
CA TYR A 71 20.34 -29.91 8.33
C TYR A 71 20.21 -30.88 7.14
N SER A 72 20.46 -30.44 5.91
CA SER A 72 20.48 -31.31 4.72
C SER A 72 21.89 -31.89 4.51
N TYR A 73 22.16 -33.04 5.13
CA TYR A 73 23.38 -33.82 4.89
C TYR A 73 23.21 -34.60 3.57
N GLY A 74 23.73 -34.06 2.46
CA GLY A 74 23.88 -34.81 1.20
C GLY A 74 22.72 -34.74 0.20
N SER A 75 21.73 -33.88 0.39
CA SER A 75 20.77 -33.51 -0.64
C SER A 75 21.12 -32.10 -1.14
N GLU A 76 21.09 -31.87 -2.46
CA GLU A 76 21.05 -30.52 -3.07
C GLU A 76 19.71 -29.84 -2.74
N ASP A 77 19.28 -29.86 -1.47
CA ASP A 77 18.03 -29.23 -1.02
C ASP A 77 18.15 -27.73 -1.24
N HIS A 78 17.59 -27.31 -2.37
CA HIS A 78 17.58 -25.96 -2.89
C HIS A 78 17.07 -25.00 -1.81
N SER A 79 17.91 -24.06 -1.37
CA SER A 79 17.55 -23.04 -0.38
C SER A 79 16.24 -22.36 -0.80
N GLU A 80 15.23 -22.44 0.06
CA GLU A 80 13.96 -21.77 -0.15
C GLU A 80 13.96 -20.38 0.50
N PHE A 81 13.33 -19.42 -0.17
CA PHE A 81 13.22 -18.05 0.29
C PHE A 81 11.78 -17.55 0.30
N LEU A 82 11.47 -16.70 1.27
CA LEU A 82 10.26 -15.89 1.31
C LEU A 82 10.63 -14.43 1.03
N CYS A 83 10.10 -13.87 -0.07
CA CYS A 83 10.23 -12.47 -0.44
C CYS A 83 8.96 -11.71 -0.01
N VAL A 84 9.12 -10.79 0.94
CA VAL A 84 8.08 -9.87 1.41
C VAL A 84 8.12 -8.61 0.56
N VAL A 85 6.96 -8.25 0.01
CA VAL A 85 6.79 -7.06 -0.84
C VAL A 85 5.60 -6.25 -0.38
N SER A 86 5.63 -4.94 -0.56
CA SER A 86 4.54 -4.03 -0.23
C SER A 86 4.11 -3.20 -1.43
N ARG A 87 2.88 -2.71 -1.39
CA ARG A 87 2.37 -1.70 -2.33
C ARG A 87 1.51 -0.69 -1.57
N GLU A 88 1.81 0.59 -1.75
CA GLU A 88 1.01 1.70 -1.25
C GLU A 88 -0.24 1.92 -2.11
N TYR A 89 -1.38 2.08 -1.45
CA TYR A 89 -2.66 2.47 -2.05
C TYR A 89 -3.09 3.80 -1.45
N SER A 90 -3.08 4.85 -2.27
CA SER A 90 -3.69 6.13 -1.93
C SER A 90 -5.20 6.03 -2.08
N SER A 91 -5.95 6.29 -1.00
CA SER A 91 -7.43 6.32 -1.04
C SER A 91 -8.01 7.53 -1.78
N SER A 92 -7.19 8.29 -2.51
CA SER A 92 -7.62 9.36 -3.43
C SER A 92 -8.15 8.88 -4.78
N HIS A 93 -8.20 7.56 -5.03
CA HIS A 93 -8.81 6.97 -6.23
C HIS A 93 -10.15 6.30 -5.91
N GLN A 94 -11.13 7.08 -5.45
CA GLN A 94 -12.56 6.79 -5.68
C GLN A 94 -13.14 7.90 -6.58
N CYS A 95 -12.49 8.15 -7.72
CA CYS A 95 -13.07 8.84 -8.86
C CYS A 95 -12.13 8.67 -10.06
N ALA A 96 -12.03 7.44 -10.56
CA ALA A 96 -11.59 7.09 -11.91
C ALA A 96 -11.65 5.57 -12.01
N ASP A 97 -12.84 5.09 -12.34
CA ASP A 97 -13.02 3.84 -13.06
C ASP A 97 -11.98 3.77 -14.19
N ARG A 98 -10.98 2.87 -14.05
CA ARG A 98 -10.18 2.24 -15.11
C ARG A 98 -9.00 1.47 -14.53
N THR A 99 -8.95 0.18 -14.90
CA THR A 99 -7.78 -0.73 -14.88
C THR A 99 -7.67 -1.73 -13.71
N ASP A 100 -8.75 -2.45 -13.40
CA ASP A 100 -8.70 -3.76 -12.70
C ASP A 100 -8.61 -4.94 -13.69
N HIS A 101 -7.82 -4.81 -14.76
CA HIS A 101 -7.76 -5.83 -15.81
C HIS A 101 -6.39 -5.91 -16.50
N LEU A 102 -5.33 -6.27 -15.78
CA LEU A 102 -4.12 -7.00 -16.24
C LEU A 102 -3.35 -7.41 -14.95
N ASP A 103 -2.82 -8.60 -14.71
CA ASP A 103 -2.96 -9.90 -15.34
C ASP A 103 -2.51 -10.96 -14.34
N LEU A 104 -3.28 -12.03 -14.33
CA LEU A 104 -2.98 -13.30 -13.70
C LEU A 104 -2.11 -14.10 -14.67
N HIS A 105 -0.78 -13.94 -14.61
CA HIS A 105 0.15 -14.95 -15.11
C HIS A 105 1.55 -14.65 -14.58
N ASN A 106 1.95 -15.36 -13.53
CA ASN A 106 3.20 -16.12 -13.55
C ASN A 106 3.41 -16.89 -12.24
N SER A 107 3.89 -18.09 -12.45
CA SER A 107 4.20 -19.20 -11.54
C SER A 107 3.00 -19.92 -10.93
N LYS A 108 2.77 -21.15 -11.43
CA LYS A 108 1.85 -22.16 -10.86
C LYS A 108 2.40 -22.81 -9.59
N ASP A 109 3.59 -22.41 -9.10
CA ASP A 109 4.24 -23.01 -7.93
C ASP A 109 4.35 -22.10 -6.69
N CYS A 110 3.99 -20.82 -6.78
CA CYS A 110 4.09 -19.92 -5.62
C CYS A 110 2.75 -19.83 -4.88
N ARG A 111 2.67 -20.35 -3.64
CA ARG A 111 1.55 -20.06 -2.72
C ARG A 111 1.57 -18.58 -2.36
N LYS A 112 0.70 -17.77 -2.98
CA LYS A 112 0.60 -16.33 -2.71
C LYS A 112 -0.35 -16.08 -1.53
N LEU A 113 0.20 -15.59 -0.41
CA LEU A 113 -0.61 -15.04 0.69
C LEU A 113 -0.68 -13.51 0.54
N ASN A 114 -1.91 -12.98 0.47
CA ASN A 114 -2.16 -11.55 0.46
C ASN A 114 -2.56 -11.10 1.87
N PHE A 115 -1.84 -10.12 2.41
CA PHE A 115 -2.19 -9.48 3.67
C PHE A 115 -2.42 -7.99 3.44
N MET A 116 -3.59 -7.48 3.78
CA MET A 116 -3.91 -6.06 3.68
C MET A 116 -3.91 -5.46 5.09
N TYR A 117 -3.04 -4.47 5.33
CA TYR A 117 -2.99 -3.76 6.61
C TYR A 117 -3.38 -2.29 6.41
N ASN A 118 -4.31 -1.81 7.24
CA ASN A 118 -4.58 -0.38 7.39
C ASN A 118 -3.65 0.16 8.48
N LEU A 119 -2.70 1.04 8.14
CA LEU A 119 -1.83 1.71 9.11
C LEU A 119 -2.53 2.87 9.85
N SER A 120 -3.86 2.92 9.86
CA SER A 120 -4.63 3.88 10.65
C SER A 120 -4.75 3.38 12.09
N GLY A 121 -3.69 3.56 12.88
CA GLY A 121 -3.68 3.23 14.29
C GLY A 121 -2.28 3.37 14.89
N SER A 122 -1.87 4.61 15.15
CA SER A 122 -0.95 4.86 16.27
C SER A 122 -1.79 4.82 17.56
N PRO A 123 -1.24 4.29 18.67
CA PRO A 123 -1.97 4.12 19.94
C PRO A 123 -2.47 5.46 20.51
#